data_AF-A0A897MQN2-F1
#
_entry.id   AF-A0A897MQN2-F1
#
_cell.length_a   1.000
_cell.length_b   1.000
_cell.length_c   1.000
_cell.angle_alpha   90.00
_cell.angle_beta   90.00
_cell.angle_gamma   90.00
#
_symmetry.space_group_name_H-M   'P 1'
#
loop_
_entity.id
_entity.type
_entity.pdbx_description
1 polymer ?
#
loop_
_entity_poly.entity_id
_entity_poly.type
_entity_poly.pdbx_seq_one_letter_code
_entity_poly.pdbx_strand_id
1 'polypeptide(L)' 'MRLGGINISELARQGLQEKLREVLSDEEKITLHQRYKEGELSEDVAEILLGDALEEIEREREAFEEAAELDTTGVFQK' A
#
# COMPACT_ATOMS: atom_id res chain seq x y z
N MET A 1 -3.42 21.58 -21.00
CA MET A 1 -2.55 21.88 -22.16
C MET A 1 -2.30 20.57 -22.89
N ARG A 2 -2.48 20.50 -24.21
CA ARG A 2 -2.32 19.26 -25.00
C ARG A 2 -1.20 19.43 -26.02
N LEU A 3 -0.28 18.47 -26.08
CA LEU A 3 0.80 18.39 -27.08
C LEU A 3 0.60 17.12 -27.89
N GLY A 4 0.32 17.23 -29.19
CA GLY A 4 0.16 16.06 -30.07
C GLY A 4 -0.97 15.10 -29.68
N GLY A 5 -2.02 15.59 -28.99
CA GLY A 5 -3.12 14.76 -28.48
C GLY A 5 -2.92 14.24 -27.06
N ILE A 6 -1.71 14.33 -26.51
CA ILE A 6 -1.39 13.93 -25.14
C ILE A 6 -1.76 15.04 -24.16
N ASN A 7 -2.47 14.69 -23.09
CA ASN A 7 -2.79 15.61 -22.01
C ASN A 7 -1.62 15.71 -21.03
N ILE A 8 -0.83 16.76 -21.16
CA ILE A 8 0.42 16.93 -20.38
C ILE A 8 0.15 16.98 -18.88
N SER A 9 -0.97 17.57 -18.47
CA SER A 9 -1.35 17.69 -17.07
C SER A 9 -1.71 16.34 -16.45
N GLU A 10 -2.24 15.42 -17.24
CA GLU A 10 -2.56 14.07 -16.83
C GLU A 10 -1.28 13.23 -16.69
N LEU A 11 -0.40 13.32 -17.69
CA LEU A 11 0.91 12.67 -17.66
C LEU A 11 1.76 13.15 -16.46
N ALA A 12 1.75 14.45 -16.16
CA ALA A 12 2.46 15.00 -15.01
C ALA A 12 1.92 14.47 -13.68
N ARG A 13 0.59 14.31 -13.56
CA ARG A 13 -0.03 13.73 -12.36
C ARG A 13 0.36 12.26 -12.20
N GLN A 14 0.25 11.46 -13.26
CA GLN A 14 0.62 10.04 -13.24
C GLN A 14 2.10 9.87 -12.88
N GLY A 15 2.99 10.63 -13.53
CA GLY A 15 4.41 10.57 -13.23
C GLY A 15 4.76 11.01 -11.80
N LEU A 16 4.04 11.99 -11.24
CA LEU A 16 4.23 12.39 -9.83
C LEU A 16 3.78 11.28 -8.87
N GLN A 17 2.65 10.63 -9.13
CA GLN A 17 2.16 9.52 -8.31
C GLN A 17 3.15 8.34 -8.32
N GLU A 18 3.66 7.98 -9.49
CA GLU A 18 4.66 6.94 -9.65
C GLU A 18 5.94 7.27 -8.87
N LYS A 19 6.44 8.51 -9.00
CA LYS A 19 7.64 8.94 -8.26
C LYS A 19 7.43 9.01 -6.76
N LEU A 20 6.25 9.41 -6.29
CA LEU A 20 5.93 9.38 -4.86
C LEU A 20 6.03 7.95 -4.32
N ARG A 21 5.48 6.96 -5.04
CA ARG A 21 5.56 5.55 -4.65
C ARG A 21 6.98 5.00 -4.64
N GLU A 22 7.79 5.37 -5.64
CA GLU A 22 9.19 4.92 -5.73
C GLU A 22 10.08 5.43 -4.59
N VAL A 23 9.82 6.65 -4.09
CA VAL A 23 10.68 7.27 -3.06
C VAL A 23 10.26 6.91 -1.63
N LEU A 24 9.05 6.36 -1.45
CA LEU A 24 8.60 5.92 -0.13
C LEU A 24 9.40 4.68 0.31
N SER A 25 9.99 4.79 1.48
CA SER A 25 10.57 3.65 2.19
C SER A 25 9.49 2.67 2.66
N ASP A 26 9.87 1.45 2.97
CA ASP A 26 8.92 0.44 3.43
C ASP A 26 8.31 0.81 4.80
N GLU A 27 9.06 1.46 5.70
CA GLU A 27 8.54 1.99 6.96
C GLU A 27 7.46 3.06 6.74
N GLU A 28 7.66 3.94 5.76
CA GLU A 28 6.66 4.96 5.39
C GLU A 28 5.42 4.32 4.79
N LYS A 29 5.57 3.29 3.93
CA LYS A 29 4.43 2.55 3.38
C LYS A 29 3.60 1.89 4.48
N ILE A 30 4.26 1.25 5.44
CA ILE A 30 3.60 0.64 6.61
C ILE A 30 2.85 1.69 7.43
N THR A 31 3.47 2.84 7.68
CA THR A 31 2.84 3.94 8.45
C THR A 31 1.61 4.49 7.74
N LEU A 32 1.69 4.71 6.42
CA LEU A 32 0.56 5.17 5.63
C LEU A 32 -0.57 4.12 5.59
N HIS A 33 -0.22 2.85 5.49
CA HIS A 33 -1.19 1.76 5.55
C HIS A 33 -1.94 1.73 6.89
N GLN A 34 -1.23 1.87 8.01
CA GLN A 34 -1.86 1.93 9.34
C GLN A 34 -2.84 3.10 9.46
N ARG A 35 -2.44 4.30 9.03
CA ARG A 35 -3.32 5.48 9.02
C ARG A 35 -4.55 5.30 8.14
N TYR A 36 -4.42 4.59 7.02
CA TYR A 36 -5.57 4.20 6.21
C TYR A 36 -6.53 3.29 6.99
N LYS A 37 -6.01 2.25 7.66
CA LYS A 37 -6.83 1.33 8.47
C LYS A 37 -7.50 2.01 9.67
N GLU A 38 -6.86 3.02 10.23
CA GLU A 38 -7.40 3.84 11.32
C GLU A 38 -8.42 4.88 10.83
N GLY A 39 -8.63 5.01 9.51
CA GLY A 39 -9.53 5.98 8.90
C GLY A 39 -8.98 7.41 8.88
N GLU A 40 -7.71 7.61 9.19
CA GLU A 40 -7.02 8.90 9.12
C GLU A 40 -6.64 9.29 7.68
N LEU A 41 -6.55 8.29 6.78
CA LEU A 41 -6.39 8.50 5.34
C LEU A 41 -7.60 7.93 4.60
N SER A 42 -8.09 8.68 3.60
CA SER A 42 -9.11 8.19 2.70
C SER A 42 -8.55 7.13 1.75
N GLU A 43 -9.41 6.24 1.28
CA GLU A 43 -9.08 5.19 0.30
C GLU A 43 -8.41 5.78 -0.95
N ASP A 44 -8.98 6.84 -1.55
CA ASP A 44 -8.39 7.53 -2.69
C ASP A 44 -6.94 7.98 -2.46
N VAL A 45 -6.61 8.43 -1.25
CA VAL A 45 -5.26 8.91 -0.93
C VAL A 45 -4.33 7.73 -0.68
N ALA A 46 -4.82 6.67 -0.03
CA ALA A 46 -4.08 5.43 0.15
C ALA A 46 -3.75 4.79 -1.20
N GLU A 47 -4.69 4.71 -2.13
CA GLU A 47 -4.46 4.21 -3.49
C GLU A 47 -3.42 5.05 -4.23
N ILE A 48 -3.46 6.38 -4.10
CA ILE A 48 -2.47 7.26 -4.73
C ILE A 48 -1.07 6.99 -4.17
N LEU A 49 -0.92 6.93 -2.85
CA LEU A 49 0.38 6.86 -2.19
C LEU A 49 0.98 5.45 -2.15
N LEU A 50 0.16 4.42 -2.03
CA LEU A 50 0.60 3.03 -1.87
C LEU A 50 0.40 2.22 -3.16
N GLY A 51 -0.65 2.49 -3.93
CA GLY A 51 -0.97 1.72 -5.14
C GLY A 51 -1.02 0.22 -4.83
N ASP A 52 -0.32 -0.57 -5.65
CA ASP A 52 -0.26 -2.04 -5.51
C ASP A 52 0.28 -2.49 -4.14
N ALA A 53 1.10 -1.68 -3.47
CA ALA A 53 1.61 -1.98 -2.14
C ALA A 53 0.50 -2.06 -1.08
N LEU A 54 -0.64 -1.38 -1.30
CA LEU A 54 -1.80 -1.44 -0.40
C LEU A 54 -2.33 -2.88 -0.29
N GLU A 55 -2.48 -3.57 -1.43
CA GLU A 55 -2.91 -4.96 -1.45
C GLU A 55 -1.81 -5.93 -1.00
N GLU A 56 -0.56 -5.64 -1.37
CA GLU A 56 0.58 -6.48 -0.98
C GLU A 56 0.75 -6.54 0.53
N ILE A 57 0.63 -5.41 1.23
CA ILE A 57 0.71 -5.33 2.69
C ILE A 57 -0.39 -6.16 3.36
N GLU A 58 -1.63 -6.13 2.85
CA GLU A 58 -2.72 -6.96 3.40
C GLU A 58 -2.48 -8.45 3.12
N ARG A 59 -2.03 -8.83 1.92
CA ARG A 59 -1.68 -10.23 1.61
C ARG A 59 -0.57 -10.77 2.51
N GLU A 60 0.48 -9.98 2.74
CA GLU A 60 1.56 -10.37 3.65
C GLU A 60 1.06 -10.51 5.09
N ARG A 61 0.16 -9.61 5.53
CA ARG A 61 -0.42 -9.71 6.88
C ARG A 61 -1.27 -10.96 7.04
N GLU A 62 -2.14 -11.27 6.07
CA GLU A 62 -2.97 -12.48 6.08
C GLU A 62 -2.09 -13.74 6.12
N ALA A 63 -1.04 -13.81 5.31
CA ALA A 63 -0.11 -14.93 5.31
C ALA A 63 0.64 -15.08 6.65
N PHE A 64 1.00 -13.96 7.28
CA PHE A 64 1.63 -13.98 8.60
C PHE A 64 0.66 -14.40 9.71
N GLU A 65 -0.58 -13.91 9.68
CA GLU A 65 -1.65 -14.30 10.60
C GLU A 65 -1.95 -15.80 10.48
N GLU A 66 -2.10 -16.33 9.26
CA GLU A 66 -2.31 -17.77 9.02
C GLU A 66 -1.15 -18.62 9.57
N ALA A 67 0.10 -18.20 9.33
CA ALA A 67 1.27 -18.89 9.86
C ALA A 67 1.36 -18.83 11.40
N ALA A 68 1.01 -17.69 12.00
CA ALA A 68 0.98 -17.53 13.46
C ALA A 68 -0.12 -18.37 14.12
N GLU A 69 -1.31 -18.45 13.50
CA GLU A 69 -2.37 -19.34 13.95
C GLU A 69 -1.92 -20.80 13.93
N LEU A 70 -1.29 -21.24 12.83
CA LEU A 70 -0.76 -22.59 12.69
C LEU A 70 0.29 -22.93 13.76
N ASP A 71 1.19 -22.01 14.10
CA ASP A 71 2.20 -22.18 15.15
C ASP A 71 1.57 -22.32 16.55
N THR A 72 0.53 -21.54 16.85
CA THR A 72 -0.19 -21.64 18.14
C THR A 72 -0.99 -22.93 18.29
N THR A 73 -1.43 -23.57 17.19
CA THR A 73 -2.05 -24.90 17.22
C THR A 73 -1.07 -26.05 17.46
N GLY A 74 0.24 -25.83 17.35
CA GLY A 74 1.28 -26.84 17.55
C GLY A 74 1.84 -26.93 18.97
N VAL A 75 1.55 -25.96 19.84
CA VAL A 75 2.10 -25.89 21.20
C VAL A 75 0.99 -26.06 22.23
N PHE A 76 0.52 -27.30 22.43
CA PHE A 76 0.18 -27.89 23.73
C PHE A 76 -0.33 -29.31 23.53
N GLN A 77 0.46 -30.32 23.91
CA GLN A 77 -0.05 -31.48 24.65
C GLN A 77 1.08 -32.27 25.36
N LYS A 78 1.14 -32.05 26.69
CA LYS A 78 1.65 -32.86 27.80
C LYS A 78 3.14 -33.19 27.95
#